data_AF-A0A3L7JEV9-F1
#
_entry.id   AF-A0A3L7JEV9-F1
#
_cell.length_a   1.000
_cell.length_b   1.000
_cell.length_c   1.000
_cell.angle_alpha   90.00
_cell.angle_beta   90.00
_cell.angle_gamma   90.00
#
_symmetry.space_group_name_H-M   'P 1'
#
loop_
_entity.id
_entity.type
_entity.pdbx_description
1 polymer ?
#
loop_
_entity_poly.entity_id
_entity_poly.type
_entity_poly.pdbx_seq_one_letter_code
_entity_poly.pdbx_strand_id
1 'polypeptide(L)' 'MLPAIDVRRRYGVSHMTVYRWQKSDKLDFPDPIVIAGRKYWYVNDLIRWEQSPAARGMAQ' A
#
# COMPACT_ATOMS: atom_id res chain seq x y z
N MET A 1 6.83 10.80 -2.35
CA MET A 1 5.74 10.13 -1.61
C MET A 1 4.53 10.02 -2.53
N LEU A 2 3.71 8.98 -2.38
CA LEU A 2 2.48 8.75 -3.14
C LEU A 2 1.25 8.94 -2.22
N PRO A 3 0.28 9.80 -2.58
CA PRO A 3 -0.96 9.92 -1.83
C PRO A 3 -1.85 8.69 -2.01
N ALA A 4 -2.80 8.50 -1.09
CA ALA A 4 -3.74 7.36 -1.11
C ALA A 4 -4.48 7.15 -2.45
N ILE A 5 -4.74 8.22 -3.21
CA ILE A 5 -5.36 8.11 -4.54
C ILE A 5 -4.45 7.43 -5.56
N ASP A 6 -3.17 7.76 -5.56
CA ASP A 6 -2.23 7.22 -6.52
C ASP A 6 -1.80 5.80 -6.14
N VAL A 7 -1.75 5.48 -4.84
CA VAL A 7 -1.56 4.09 -4.37
C VAL A 7 -2.68 3.18 -4.88
N ARG A 8 -3.94 3.61 -4.76
CA ARG A 8 -5.10 2.88 -5.29
C ARG A 8 -4.99 2.68 -6.80
N ARG A 9 -4.62 3.73 -7.53
CA ARG A 9 -4.46 3.68 -8.99
C ARG A 9 -3.32 2.75 -9.41
N ARG A 10 -2.18 2.79 -8.71
CA ARG A 10 -1.01 1.95 -8.97
C ARG A 10 -1.34 0.46 -8.93
N TYR A 11 -2.12 0.05 -7.93
CA TYR A 11 -2.50 -1.36 -7.75
C TYR A 11 -3.86 -1.71 -8.36
N GLY A 12 -4.60 -0.75 -8.93
CA GLY A 12 -5.94 -0.98 -9.49
C GLY A 12 -6.99 -1.37 -8.43
N VAL A 13 -6.83 -0.95 -7.17
CA VAL A 13 -7.66 -1.41 -6.04
C VAL A 13 -8.49 -0.30 -5.41
N SER A 14 -9.54 -0.71 -4.70
CA SER A 14 -10.38 0.21 -3.92
C SER A 14 -9.66 0.75 -2.68
N HIS A 15 -10.17 1.84 -2.11
CA HIS A 15 -9.69 2.35 -0.82
C HIS A 15 -9.82 1.33 0.31
N MET A 16 -10.92 0.56 0.31
CA MET A 16 -11.16 -0.45 1.33
C MET A 16 -10.15 -1.60 1.24
N THR A 17 -9.67 -1.92 0.03
CA THR A 17 -8.62 -2.92 -0.18
C THR A 17 -7.32 -2.47 0.47
N VAL A 18 -6.88 -1.23 0.21
CA VAL A 18 -5.68 -0.65 0.82
C VAL A 18 -5.81 -0.59 2.35
N TYR A 19 -7.00 -0.30 2.87
CA TYR A 19 -7.27 -0.35 4.31
C TYR A 19 -7.15 -1.77 4.89
N ARG A 20 -7.67 -2.80 4.19
CA ARG A 20 -7.52 -4.20 4.60
C ARG A 20 -6.07 -4.65 4.58
N TRP A 21 -5.28 -4.20 3.60
CA TRP A 21 -3.86 -4.50 3.54
C TRP A 21 -3.11 -3.95 4.76
N GLN A 22 -3.38 -2.70 5.17
CA GLN A 22 -2.84 -2.12 6.42
C GLN A 22 -3.24 -2.90 7.68
N LYS A 23 -4.39 -3.58 7.66
CA LYS A 23 -4.91 -4.34 8.80
C LYS A 23 -4.53 -5.82 8.77
N SER A 24 -3.86 -6.28 7.71
CA SER A 24 -3.52 -7.68 7.55
C SER A 24 -2.05 -7.89 7.90
N ASP A 25 -1.80 -8.52 9.04
CA ASP A 25 -0.45 -8.90 9.48
C ASP A 25 0.25 -9.86 8.50
N LYS A 26 -0.53 -10.55 7.66
CA LYS A 26 -0.01 -11.45 6.62
C LYS A 26 0.62 -10.73 5.45
N LEU A 27 0.19 -9.49 5.19
CA LEU A 27 0.58 -8.76 3.99
C LEU A 27 1.76 -7.85 4.22
N ASP A 28 2.07 -7.49 5.47
CA ASP A 28 3.18 -6.58 5.83
C ASP A 28 3.18 -5.31 4.94
N PHE A 29 1.98 -4.79 4.66
CA PHE A 29 1.81 -3.65 3.78
C PHE A 29 2.30 -2.38 4.50
N PRO A 30 3.10 -1.52 3.85
CA PRO A 30 3.74 -0.40 4.53
C PRO A 30 2.74 0.61 5.09
N ASP A 31 3.07 1.12 6.27
CA ASP A 31 2.27 2.14 6.93
C ASP A 31 2.38 3.50 6.24
N PRO A 32 1.28 4.26 6.17
CA PRO A 32 1.31 5.62 5.66
C PRO A 32 1.93 6.59 6.67
N ILE A 33 2.54 7.64 6.13
CA ILE A 33 2.76 8.89 6.85
C ILE A 33 1.55 9.80 6.64
N VAL A 34 1.09 10.42 7.73
CA VAL A 34 -0.02 11.36 7.72
C VAL A 34 0.52 12.78 7.70
N ILE A 35 0.23 13.53 6.62
CA ILE A 35 0.58 14.94 6.47
C ILE A 35 -0.72 15.71 6.24
N ALA A 36 -1.02 16.67 7.12
CA ALA A 36 -2.26 17.45 7.09
C ALA A 36 -3.54 16.57 6.97
N GLY A 37 -3.59 15.46 7.71
CA GLY A 37 -4.71 14.52 7.70
C GLY A 37 -4.81 13.62 6.45
N ARG A 38 -3.90 13.74 5.49
CA ARG A 38 -3.86 12.90 4.28
C ARG A 38 -2.77 11.85 4.41
N LYS A 39 -3.09 10.63 3.96
CA LYS A 39 -2.17 9.49 3.96
C LYS A 39 -1.26 9.50 2.73
N TYR A 40 0.04 9.34 2.97
CA TYR A 40 1.09 9.26 1.98
C TYR A 40 1.99 8.05 2.24
N TRP A 41 2.47 7.42 1.18
CA TRP A 41 3.43 6.32 1.26
C TRP A 41 4.76 6.71 0.63
N TYR A 42 5.86 6.20 1.18
CA TYR A 42 7.10 6.24 0.45
C TYR A 42 7.04 5.26 -0.71
N VAL A 43 7.46 5.74 -1.88
CA VAL A 43 7.53 4.90 -3.09
C VAL A 43 8.48 3.73 -2.88
N ASN A 44 9.58 3.95 -2.15
CA ASN A 44 10.57 2.93 -1.87
C ASN A 44 10.00 1.78 -1.02
N ASP A 45 9.16 2.09 -0.02
CA ASP A 45 8.54 1.07 0.82
C ASP A 45 7.51 0.25 0.03
N LEU A 46 6.77 0.90 -0.86
CA LEU A 46 5.86 0.22 -1.80
C LEU A 46 6.62 -0.72 -2.74
N ILE A 47 7.76 -0.29 -3.29
CA ILE A 47 8.60 -1.14 -4.15
C ILE A 47 9.17 -2.33 -3.37
N ARG A 48 9.63 -2.11 -2.13
CA ARG A 48 10.12 -3.19 -1.25
C ARG A 48 9.02 -4.20 -0.95
N TRP A 49 7.82 -3.71 -0.66
CA TRP A 49 6.65 -4.57 -0.44
C TRP A 49 6.28 -5.37 -1.68
N GLU A 50 6.29 -4.76 -2.87
CA GLU A 50 6.03 -5.45 -4.15
C GLU A 50 6.99 -6.63 -4.41
N GLN A 51 8.25 -6.52 -3.95
CA GLN A 51 9.24 -7.59 -4.06
C GLN A 51 9.08 -8.70 -3.01
N SER A 52 8.31 -8.43 -1.95
CA SER A 52 8.08 -9.39 -0.88
C SER A 52 7.27 -10.62 -1.35
N PRO A 53 7.44 -11.79 -0.71
CA PRO A 53 6.60 -12.95 -0.97
C PRO A 53 5.11 -12.68 -0.72
N ALA A 54 4.80 -11.78 0.21
CA ALA A 54 3.43 -11.43 0.59
C ALA A 54 2.65 -10.74 -0.54
N ALA A 55 3.32 -9.88 -1.33
CA ALA A 55 2.71 -9.25 -2.50
C ALA A 55 2.60 -10.20 -3.70
N ARG A 56 3.54 -11.16 -3.82
CA ARG A 56 3.68 -12.07 -4.97
C ARG A 56 2.47 -12.99 -5.20
N GLY A 57 1.65 -13.22 -4.18
CA GLY A 57 0.40 -13.99 -4.28
C GLY A 57 -0.84 -13.21 -4.74
N MET A 58 -0.76 -11.87 -4.84
CA MET A 58 -1.91 -11.00 -5.14
C MET A 58 -1.86 -10.33 -6.53
N ALA A 59 -0.71 -10.34 -7.21
CA ALA A 59 -0.51 -9.73 -8.53
C ALA A 59 -0.75 -10.73 -9.69
N GLN A 60 -1.82 -11.51 -9.61
CA GLN A 60 -2.26 -12.42 -10.69
C GLN A 60 -3.40 -11.79 -11.50
#